data_AF-A0A348US17-F1
#
_entry.id   AF-A0A348US17-F1
#
_cell.length_a   1.000
_cell.length_b   1.000
_cell.length_c   1.000
_cell.angle_alpha   90.00
_cell.angle_beta   90.00
_cell.angle_gamma   90.00
#
_symmetry.space_group_name_H-M   'P 1'
#
loop_
_entity.id
_entity.type
_entity.pdbx_description
1 polymer ?
#
loop_
_entity_poly.entity_id
_entity_poly.type
_entity_poly.pdbx_seq_one_letter_code
_entity_poly.pdbx_strand_id
1 'polypeptide(L)'
;MINPTRVFIDKDLNLTPEIEYLISRVKPTPEKVGDSRPVYDLINQADDPVGFAKKVLYITSNKGALIRQCPGTSYYTCCDYTILHCGTYCTMDCAYC
;
A
#
# COMPACT_ATOMS: atom_id res chain seq x y z
N MET A 1 8.75 -2.48 -12.66
CA MET A 1 9.01 -3.18 -11.38
C MET A 1 8.99 -2.12 -10.28
N ILE A 2 8.10 -2.25 -9.28
CA ILE A 2 8.01 -1.30 -8.17
C ILE A 2 9.32 -1.39 -7.36
N ASN A 3 9.98 -0.27 -7.13
CA ASN A 3 11.25 -0.22 -6.41
C ASN A 3 11.15 0.85 -5.32
N PRO A 4 10.55 0.52 -4.16
CA PRO A 4 10.36 1.49 -3.08
C PRO A 4 11.71 1.90 -2.51
N THR A 5 11.83 3.15 -2.08
CA THR A 5 13.02 3.67 -1.38
C THR A 5 12.97 3.35 0.10
N ARG A 6 11.76 3.20 0.66
CA ARG A 6 11.53 2.77 2.05
C ARG A 6 10.44 1.72 2.11
N VAL A 7 10.61 0.77 3.01
CA VAL A 7 9.64 -0.29 3.27
C VAL A 7 9.37 -0.34 4.77
N PHE A 8 8.11 -0.32 5.14
CA PHE A 8 7.64 -0.50 6.51
C PHE A 8 6.82 -1.78 6.62
N ILE A 9 6.81 -2.39 7.80
CA ILE A 9 5.98 -3.54 8.10
C ILE A 9 5.41 -3.44 9.52
N ASP A 10 4.16 -3.84 9.70
CA ASP A 10 3.58 -3.98 11.04
C ASP A 10 4.44 -4.93 11.89
N LYS A 11 4.83 -4.48 13.09
CA LYS A 11 5.68 -5.25 14.01
C LYS A 11 5.01 -6.55 14.48
N ASP A 12 3.68 -6.54 14.55
CA ASP A 12 2.84 -7.64 15.06
C ASP A 12 2.30 -8.53 13.92
N LEU A 13 2.80 -8.35 12.69
CA LEU A 13 2.41 -9.15 11.55
C LEU A 13 3.03 -10.55 11.64
N ASN A 14 2.21 -11.60 11.51
CA ASN A 14 2.71 -12.97 11.36
C ASN A 14 3.41 -13.11 10.00
N LEU A 15 4.68 -13.53 10.00
CA LEU A 15 5.42 -13.79 8.76
C LEU A 15 4.89 -15.08 8.12
N THR A 16 4.14 -14.92 7.04
CA THR A 16 3.69 -16.03 6.19
C THR A 16 4.62 -16.18 4.98
N PRO A 17 4.62 -17.32 4.29
CA PRO A 17 5.43 -17.51 3.07
C PRO A 17 5.20 -16.43 2.00
N GLU A 18 3.99 -15.89 1.90
CA GLU A 18 3.65 -14.81 0.97
C GLU A 18 4.29 -13.48 1.36
N ILE A 19 4.33 -13.17 2.65
CA ILE A 19 5.01 -11.98 3.18
C ILE A 19 6.52 -12.12 3.01
N GLU A 20 7.08 -13.29 3.32
CA GLU A 20 8.50 -13.58 3.11
C GLU A 20 8.88 -13.46 1.64
N TYR A 21 8.03 -13.99 0.75
CA TYR A 21 8.18 -13.81 -0.69
C TYR A 21 8.16 -12.33 -1.06
N LEU A 22 7.16 -11.55 -0.61
CA LEU A 22 7.08 -10.12 -0.88
C LEU A 22 8.34 -9.37 -0.42
N ILE A 23 8.81 -9.64 0.80
CA ILE A 23 10.03 -9.06 1.37
C ILE A 23 11.25 -9.42 0.51
N SER A 24 11.34 -10.66 0.01
CA SER A 24 12.43 -11.08 -0.88
C SER A 24 12.48 -10.34 -2.22
N ARG A 25 11.37 -9.71 -2.64
CA ARG A 25 11.25 -8.99 -3.90
C ARG A 25 11.53 -7.49 -3.79
N VAL A 26 11.62 -6.94 -2.57
CA VAL A 26 11.91 -5.53 -2.34
C VAL A 26 13.37 -5.36 -1.89
N LYS A 27 14.00 -4.25 -2.31
CA LYS A 27 15.42 -4.00 -1.97
C LYS A 27 15.63 -3.55 -0.53
N PRO A 28 14.88 -2.56 0.00
CA PRO A 28 15.11 -2.09 1.37
C PRO A 28 14.62 -3.14 2.37
N THR A 29 15.40 -3.37 3.42
CA THR A 29 14.95 -4.16 4.57
C THR A 29 13.76 -3.45 5.22
N PRO A 30 12.62 -4.13 5.45
CA PRO A 30 11.46 -3.53 6.09
C PRO A 30 11.75 -3.03 7.52
N GLU A 31 11.39 -1.79 7.80
CA GLU A 31 11.39 -1.21 9.14
C GLU A 31 10.10 -1.59 9.88
N LYS A 32 10.23 -2.15 11.09
CA LYS A 32 9.07 -2.55 11.90
C LYS A 32 8.43 -1.34 12.58
N VAL A 33 7.13 -1.14 12.38
CA VAL A 33 6.34 -0.06 13.00
C VAL A 33 5.15 -0.62 13.77
N GLY A 34 4.69 0.10 14.80
CA GLY A 34 3.52 -0.31 15.59
C GLY A 34 2.18 -0.06 14.90
N ASP A 35 2.13 0.96 14.03
CA ASP A 35 0.96 1.33 13.24
C ASP A 35 1.38 2.28 12.11
N SER A 36 0.40 2.84 11.40
CA SER A 36 0.63 3.70 10.23
C SER A 36 1.06 5.12 10.56
N ARG A 37 0.91 5.62 11.80
CA ARG A 37 1.18 7.02 12.16
C ARG A 37 2.62 7.43 11.86
N PRO A 38 3.67 6.68 12.29
CA PRO A 38 5.06 7.05 11.99
C PRO A 38 5.36 7.10 10.49
N VAL A 39 4.67 6.27 9.69
CA VAL A 39 4.80 6.25 8.23
C VAL A 39 4.23 7.54 7.63
N TYR A 40 3.04 7.95 8.06
CA TYR A 40 2.42 9.19 7.62
C TYR A 40 3.17 10.43 8.10
N ASP A 41 3.62 10.46 9.35
CA ASP A 41 4.36 11.59 9.92
C ASP A 41 5.64 11.84 9.13
N LEU A 42 6.38 10.78 8.81
CA LEU A 42 7.55 10.84 7.96
C LEU A 42 7.22 11.40 6.56
N ILE A 43 6.16 10.89 5.93
CA ILE A 43 5.77 11.33 4.58
C ILE A 43 5.42 12.81 4.59
N ASN A 44 4.66 13.27 5.59
CA ASN A 44 4.20 14.64 5.70
C ASN A 44 5.33 15.65 6.02
N GLN A 45 6.48 15.18 6.51
CA GLN A 45 7.66 16.00 6.78
C GLN A 45 8.58 16.16 5.56
N ALA A 46 8.35 15.43 4.47
CA ALA A 46 9.16 15.55 3.25
C ALA A 46 8.86 16.85 2.49
N ASP A 47 9.84 17.35 1.73
CA ASP A 47 9.67 18.54 0.88
C ASP A 47 8.58 18.34 -0.20
N ASP A 48 8.47 17.11 -0.72
CA ASP A 48 7.41 16.66 -1.63
C ASP A 48 6.75 15.39 -1.05
N PRO A 49 5.73 15.52 -0.19
CA PRO A 49 5.06 14.39 0.45
C PRO A 49 4.45 13.42 -0.55
N VAL A 50 3.89 13.91 -1.66
CA VAL A 50 3.20 13.07 -2.64
C VAL A 50 4.20 12.25 -3.45
N GLY A 51 5.24 12.89 -4.00
CA GLY A 51 6.29 12.20 -4.74
C GLY A 51 7.10 11.25 -3.87
N PHE A 52 7.26 11.58 -2.58
CA PHE A 52 7.88 10.68 -1.60
C PHE A 52 6.98 9.48 -1.28
N ALA A 53 5.70 9.69 -0.98
CA ALA A 53 4.75 8.62 -0.65
C ALA A 53 4.63 7.56 -1.76
N LYS A 54 4.68 7.98 -3.03
CA LYS A 54 4.68 7.08 -4.20
C LYS A 54 5.87 6.12 -4.26
N LYS A 55 6.91 6.35 -3.45
CA LYS A 55 8.12 5.52 -3.33
C LYS A 55 8.19 4.76 -1.99
N VAL A 56 7.18 4.86 -1.14
CA VAL A 56 7.09 4.16 0.14
C VAL A 56 6.15 2.96 0.02
N LEU A 57 6.58 1.81 0.53
CA LEU A 57 5.73 0.63 0.69
C LEU A 57 5.49 0.37 2.18
N TYR A 58 4.24 0.13 2.58
CA TYR A 58 3.88 -0.27 3.93
C TYR A 58 3.08 -1.58 3.91
N ILE A 59 3.63 -2.61 4.55
CA ILE A 59 3.08 -3.96 4.63
C ILE A 59 2.34 -4.08 5.96
N THR A 60 1.02 -4.23 5.89
CA THR A 60 0.11 -4.27 7.05
C THR A 60 -0.91 -5.40 6.86
N SER A 61 -1.56 -5.80 7.94
CA SER A 61 -2.79 -6.60 7.84
C SER A 61 -3.87 -5.83 7.08
N ASN A 62 -4.70 -6.55 6.32
CA ASN A 62 -5.86 -5.95 5.67
C ASN A 62 -6.92 -5.63 6.74
N LYS A 63 -7.17 -4.33 6.97
CA LYS A 63 -8.10 -3.86 8.01
C LYS A 63 -9.57 -3.84 7.53
N GLY A 64 -9.81 -4.12 6.25
CA GLY A 64 -11.15 -4.18 5.65
C GLY A 64 -11.46 -5.54 5.03
N ALA A 65 -12.57 -5.61 4.30
CA ALA A 65 -12.96 -6.82 3.58
C ALA A 65 -11.98 -7.12 2.43
N LEU A 66 -11.41 -8.32 2.43
CA LEU A 66 -10.53 -8.81 1.36
C LEU A 66 -11.29 -8.99 0.04
N ILE A 67 -12.54 -9.45 0.11
CA ILE A 67 -13.45 -9.58 -1.02
C ILE A 67 -14.57 -8.56 -0.80
N ARG A 68 -14.75 -7.62 -1.73
CA ARG A 68 -15.79 -6.59 -1.62
C ARG A 68 -16.38 -6.22 -2.97
N GLN A 69 -17.57 -5.64 -2.97
CA GLN A 69 -18.16 -5.09 -4.20
C GLN A 69 -17.30 -3.94 -4.74
N CYS A 70 -17.20 -3.86 -6.07
CA CYS A 70 -16.60 -2.73 -6.75
C CYS A 70 -17.40 -1.45 -6.40
N PRO A 71 -16.75 -0.33 -6.06
CA PRO A 71 -17.46 0.92 -5.78
C PRO A 71 -18.21 1.47 -7.00
N GLY A 72 -17.97 0.92 -8.19
CA GLY A 72 -18.65 1.32 -9.42
C GLY A 72 -18.25 2.71 -9.89
N THR A 73 -19.00 3.22 -10.85
CA THR A 73 -18.88 4.58 -11.39
C THR A 73 -20.26 5.22 -11.38
N SER A 74 -20.32 6.54 -11.17
CA SER A 74 -21.57 7.30 -11.14
C SER A 74 -22.08 7.69 -12.54
N TYR A 75 -21.28 7.53 -13.60
CA TYR A 75 -21.57 8.08 -14.93
C TYR A 75 -21.82 7.03 -16.02
N TYR A 76 -21.49 5.76 -15.78
CA TYR A 76 -21.64 4.67 -16.76
C TYR A 76 -22.38 3.49 -16.14
N THR A 77 -22.92 2.60 -16.98
CA THR A 77 -23.48 1.33 -16.53
C THR A 77 -22.42 0.53 -15.78
N CYS A 78 -22.68 0.27 -14.49
CA CYS A 78 -21.79 -0.49 -13.64
C CYS A 78 -21.77 -1.97 -14.04
N CYS A 79 -20.62 -2.62 -13.89
CA CYS A 79 -20.46 -4.05 -14.13
C CYS A 79 -20.79 -4.92 -12.90
N ASP A 80 -21.00 -4.30 -11.73
CA ASP A 80 -21.31 -4.95 -10.45
C ASP A 80 -20.34 -6.09 -10.08
N TYR A 81 -19.06 -5.89 -10.39
CA TYR A 81 -18.03 -6.86 -10.08
C TYR A 81 -17.68 -6.91 -8.61
N THR A 82 -17.20 -8.08 -8.19
CA THR A 82 -16.54 -8.29 -6.90
C THR A 82 -15.03 -8.21 -7.09
N ILE A 83 -14.35 -7.45 -6.22
CA ILE A 83 -12.91 -7.23 -6.28
C ILE A 83 -12.19 -7.92 -5.12
N LEU A 84 -10.94 -8.32 -5.40
CA LEU A 84 -9.95 -8.69 -4.39
C LEU A 84 -9.18 -7.44 -3.96
N HIS A 85 -9.40 -6.99 -2.72
CA HIS A 85 -8.77 -5.80 -2.15
C HIS A 85 -7.49 -6.18 -1.40
N CYS A 86 -6.38 -6.29 -2.14
CA CYS A 86 -5.06 -6.68 -1.62
C CYS A 86 -4.09 -5.50 -1.40
N GLY A 87 -4.44 -4.28 -1.81
CA GLY A 87 -3.60 -3.10 -1.68
C GLY A 87 -4.38 -1.80 -1.84
N THR A 88 -3.79 -0.71 -1.36
CA THR A 88 -4.34 0.65 -1.47
C THR A 88 -3.24 1.59 -1.98
N TYR A 89 -3.65 2.71 -2.59
CA TYR A 89 -2.77 3.69 -3.22
C TYR A 89 -2.03 3.16 -4.46
N CYS A 90 -1.25 4.02 -5.11
CA CYS A 90 -0.58 3.72 -6.38
C CYS A 90 0.79 4.42 -6.47
N THR A 91 1.72 3.81 -7.21
CA THR A 91 3.04 4.39 -7.52
C THR A 91 3.03 5.26 -8.79
N MET A 92 1.91 5.29 -9.51
CA MET A 92 1.79 6.04 -10.76
C MET A 92 1.55 7.54 -10.50
N ASP A 93 1.96 8.37 -11.45
CA ASP A 93 1.81 9.82 -11.41
C ASP A 93 0.84 10.31 -12.50
N CYS A 94 -0.35 9.74 -12.50
CA CYS A 94 -1.38 10.08 -13.48
C CYS A 94 -2.02 11.44 -13.11
N ALA A 95 -2.02 12.39 -14.04
CA ALA A 95 -2.59 13.72 -13.83
C ALA A 95 -4.12 13.74 -13.57
N TYR A 96 -4.79 12.59 -13.75
CA TYR A 96 -6.23 12.42 -13.60
C TYR A 96 -6.62 11.58 -12.37
N CYS A 97 -5.63 11.16 -11.56
CA CYS A 97 -5.83 10.33 -10.37
C CYS A 97 -6.15 11.17 -9.13
#